data_AF-A0A1U9R390-F1
#
_entry.id   AF-A0A1U9R390-F1
#
_cell.length_a   1.000
_cell.length_b   1.000
_cell.length_c   1.000
_cell.angle_alpha   90.00
_cell.angle_beta   90.00
_cell.angle_gamma   90.00
#
_symmetry.space_group_name_H-M   'P 1'
#
loop_
_entity.id
_entity.type
_entity.pdbx_description
1 polymer ?
#
loop_
_entity_poly.entity_id
_entity_poly.type
_entity_poly.pdbx_seq_one_letter_code
_entity_poly.pdbx_strand_id
1 'polypeptide(L)'
;MHMPIALYTSFIAEEIREEGREQGRAEGRARDILLVLETRGIAVSDDVRERIGSCRDSVLMKSWFDRAVTADSAEKIFETT
;
A
#
# COMPACT_ATOMS: atom_id res chain seq x y z
N MET A 1 34.77 8.26 -15.56
CA MET A 1 34.18 6.92 -15.45
C MET A 1 33.04 6.85 -16.45
N HIS A 2 33.20 6.11 -17.55
CA HIS A 2 32.17 5.98 -18.60
C HIS A 2 31.43 4.66 -18.36
N MET A 3 30.17 4.74 -17.93
CA MET A 3 29.34 3.55 -17.81
C MET A 3 28.73 3.24 -19.18
N PRO A 4 28.88 2.00 -19.69
CA PRO A 4 28.30 1.63 -20.97
C PRO A 4 26.78 1.65 -20.88
N ILE A 5 26.12 2.14 -21.94
CA ILE A 5 24.67 2.30 -22.04
C ILE A 5 23.92 1.00 -21.66
N ALA A 6 24.49 -0.16 -22.00
CA ALA A 6 23.93 -1.47 -21.66
C ALA A 6 23.75 -1.71 -20.15
N LEU A 7 24.66 -1.20 -19.29
CA LEU A 7 24.52 -1.31 -17.83
C LEU A 7 23.41 -0.39 -17.31
N TYR A 8 23.29 0.80 -17.89
CA TYR A 8 22.27 1.78 -17.51
C TYR A 8 20.85 1.28 -17.84
N THR A 9 20.67 0.66 -19.01
CA THR A 9 19.39 0.05 -19.40
C THR A 9 19.02 -1.14 -18.51
N SER A 10 19.99 -1.95 -18.09
CA SER A 10 19.75 -3.08 -17.16
C SER A 10 19.28 -2.60 -15.80
N PHE A 11 19.99 -1.63 -15.20
CA PHE A 11 19.65 -1.08 -13.89
C PHE A 11 18.27 -0.43 -13.89
N ILE A 12 17.96 0.39 -14.91
CA ILE A 12 16.63 1.03 -15.02
C ILE A 12 15.52 0.00 -15.21
N ALA A 13 15.74 -1.06 -15.99
CA ALA A 13 14.74 -2.11 -16.18
C ALA A 13 14.46 -2.91 -14.90
N GLU A 14 15.47 -3.10 -14.05
CA GLU A 14 15.32 -3.73 -12.73
C GLU A 14 14.56 -2.81 -11.77
N GLU A 15 14.97 -1.55 -11.64
CA GLU A 15 14.29 -0.54 -10.80
C GLU A 15 12.82 -0.39 -11.19
N ILE A 16 12.50 -0.23 -12.48
CA ILE A 16 11.10 -0.12 -12.96
C ILE A 16 10.29 -1.40 -12.65
N ARG A 17 10.92 -2.58 -12.70
CA ARG A 17 10.25 -3.85 -12.35
C ARG A 17 10.00 -3.99 -10.86
N GLU A 18 10.90 -3.46 -10.04
CA GLU A 18 10.74 -3.44 -8.59
C GLU A 18 9.65 -2.44 -8.20
N GLU A 19 9.71 -1.22 -8.72
CA GLU A 19 8.65 -0.20 -8.56
C GLU A 19 7.27 -0.75 -8.98
N GLY A 20 7.18 -1.40 -10.15
CA GLY A 20 5.92 -2.00 -10.61
C GLY A 20 5.40 -3.12 -9.71
N ARG A 21 6.29 -3.89 -9.09
CA ARG A 21 5.90 -4.91 -8.09
C ARG A 21 5.46 -4.26 -6.78
N GLU A 22 6.15 -3.23 -6.32
CA GLU A 22 5.79 -2.51 -5.10
C GLU A 22 4.44 -1.80 -5.27
N GLN A 23 4.22 -1.14 -6.40
CA GLN A 23 2.95 -0.53 -6.79
C GLN A 23 1.82 -1.58 -6.79
N GLY A 24 2.04 -2.74 -7.42
CA GLY A 24 1.04 -3.81 -7.47
C GLY A 24 0.72 -4.40 -6.09
N ARG A 25 1.73 -4.57 -5.23
CA ARG A 25 1.52 -4.98 -3.83
C ARG A 25 0.79 -3.90 -3.04
N ALA A 26 1.08 -2.64 -3.31
CA ALA A 26 0.44 -1.53 -2.63
C ALA A 26 -1.05 -1.45 -2.95
N GLU A 27 -1.40 -1.52 -4.23
CA GLU A 27 -2.78 -1.51 -4.69
C GLU A 27 -3.55 -2.76 -4.22
N GLY A 28 -2.88 -3.92 -4.18
CA GLY A 28 -3.43 -5.12 -3.57
C GLY A 28 -3.76 -4.93 -2.09
N ARG A 29 -2.80 -4.42 -1.30
CA ARG A 29 -3.00 -4.17 0.12
C ARG A 29 -4.10 -3.15 0.41
N ALA A 30 -4.21 -2.09 -0.38
CA ALA A 30 -5.28 -1.11 -0.24
C ALA A 30 -6.67 -1.77 -0.37
N ARG A 31 -6.82 -2.66 -1.35
CA ARG A 31 -8.06 -3.44 -1.55
C ARG A 31 -8.32 -4.39 -0.38
N ASP A 32 -7.28 -5.06 0.11
CA ASP A 32 -7.40 -6.00 1.23
C ASP A 32 -7.86 -5.31 2.52
N ILE A 33 -7.32 -4.12 2.83
CA ILE A 33 -7.73 -3.33 3.99
C ILE A 33 -9.22 -2.97 3.90
N LEU A 34 -9.65 -2.46 2.74
CA LEU A 34 -11.05 -2.08 2.51
C LEU A 34 -11.99 -3.28 2.63
N LEU A 35 -11.59 -4.43 2.08
CA LEU A 35 -12.36 -5.68 2.15
C LEU A 35 -12.52 -6.18 3.60
N VAL A 36 -11.47 -6.07 4.42
CA VAL A 36 -11.54 -6.46 5.84
C VAL A 36 -12.51 -5.54 6.59
N LEU A 37 -12.44 -4.23 6.39
CA LEU A 37 -13.35 -3.28 7.04
C LEU A 37 -14.80 -3.52 6.64
N GLU A 38 -15.06 -3.75 5.35
CA GLU A 38 -16.39 -4.10 4.82
C GLU A 38 -16.90 -5.42 5.42
N THR A 39 -16.07 -6.46 5.46
CA THR A 39 -16.43 -7.77 6.04
C THR A 39 -16.79 -7.66 7.52
N ARG A 40 -16.19 -6.70 8.23
CA ARG A 40 -16.47 -6.42 9.63
C ARG A 40 -17.67 -5.48 9.83
N GLY A 41 -18.31 -5.03 8.76
CA GLY A 41 -19.44 -4.10 8.80
C GLY A 41 -19.04 -2.69 9.24
N ILE A 42 -17.75 -2.34 9.12
CA ILE A 42 -17.26 -1.01 9.47
C ILE A 42 -17.48 -0.09 8.27
N ALA A 43 -18.24 0.98 8.48
CA ALA A 43 -18.43 2.01 7.47
C ALA A 43 -17.09 2.71 7.18
N VAL A 44 -16.75 2.82 5.89
CA VAL A 44 -15.54 3.50 5.42
C VAL A 44 -15.96 4.75 4.66
N SER A 45 -15.56 5.91 5.14
CA SER A 45 -15.78 7.19 4.45
C SER A 45 -14.89 7.31 3.21
N ASP A 46 -15.25 8.21 2.30
CA ASP A 46 -14.47 8.43 1.09
C ASP A 46 -13.07 8.99 1.40
N ASP A 47 -12.92 9.82 2.43
CA ASP A 47 -11.62 10.31 2.91
C ASP A 47 -10.70 9.16 3.34
N VAL A 48 -11.26 8.15 4.03
CA VAL A 48 -10.50 6.96 4.44
C VAL A 48 -10.11 6.12 3.23
N ARG A 49 -11.02 5.94 2.26
CA ARG A 49 -10.72 5.23 1.00
C ARG A 49 -9.62 5.91 0.21
N GLU A 50 -9.68 7.24 0.08
CA GLU A 50 -8.68 8.04 -0.61
C GLU A 50 -7.32 7.94 0.09
N ARG A 51 -7.30 8.03 1.43
CA ARG A 51 -6.06 7.89 2.20
C ARG A 51 -5.43 6.51 2.06
N ILE A 52 -6.24 5.45 2.07
CA ILE A 52 -5.74 4.07 1.85
C ILE A 52 -5.22 3.91 0.41
N GLY A 53 -5.96 4.39 -0.59
CA GLY A 53 -5.61 4.23 -2.00
C GLY A 53 -4.43 5.10 -2.48
N SER A 54 -4.16 6.22 -1.81
CA SER A 54 -3.03 7.11 -2.10
C SER A 54 -1.72 6.67 -1.42
N CYS A 55 -1.79 5.81 -0.40
CA CYS A 55 -0.61 5.33 0.30
C CYS A 55 0.21 4.37 -0.58
N ARG A 56 1.52 4.61 -0.66
CA ARG A 56 2.50 3.76 -1.36
C ARG A 56 3.52 3.12 -0.41
N ASP A 57 3.45 3.45 0.88
CA ASP A 57 4.33 2.87 1.90
C ASP A 57 3.82 1.49 2.31
N SER A 58 4.52 0.47 1.83
CA SER A 58 4.15 -0.91 2.05
C SER A 58 4.20 -1.33 3.53
N VAL A 59 5.01 -0.68 4.36
CA VAL A 59 5.14 -0.94 5.80
C VAL A 59 3.94 -0.34 6.54
N LEU A 60 3.59 0.90 6.22
CA LEU A 60 2.41 1.55 6.78
C LEU A 60 1.13 0.78 6.41
N MET A 61 0.95 0.40 5.15
CA MET A 61 -0.22 -0.39 4.76
C MET A 61 -0.28 -1.76 5.43
N LYS A 62 0.86 -2.39 5.73
CA LYS A 62 0.85 -3.62 6.54
C LYS A 62 0.31 -3.34 7.95
N SER A 63 0.78 -2.27 8.60
CA SER A 63 0.28 -1.92 9.94
C SER A 63 -1.21 -1.57 9.96
N TRP A 64 -1.70 -0.87 8.93
CA TRP A 64 -3.12 -0.57 8.78
C TRP A 64 -3.94 -1.84 8.56
N PHE A 65 -3.44 -2.78 7.76
CA PHE A 65 -4.07 -4.08 7.59
C PHE A 65 -4.14 -4.85 8.90
N ASP A 66 -3.05 -4.95 9.64
CA ASP A 66 -3.00 -5.66 10.93
C ASP A 66 -4.02 -5.05 11.93
N ARG A 67 -4.19 -3.72 11.93
CA ARG A 67 -5.20 -3.03 12.76
C ARG A 67 -6.62 -3.15 12.24
N ALA A 68 -6.83 -3.19 10.92
CA ALA A 68 -8.16 -3.32 10.32
C ALA A 68 -8.88 -4.61 10.77
N VAL A 69 -8.13 -5.62 11.17
CA VAL A 69 -8.68 -6.89 11.72
C VAL A 69 -9.39 -6.67 13.07
N THR A 70 -8.95 -5.70 13.88
CA THR A 70 -9.43 -5.53 15.26
C THR A 70 -10.05 -4.16 15.57
N ALA A 71 -9.78 -3.13 14.76
CA ALA A 71 -10.26 -1.76 14.95
C ALA A 71 -11.79 -1.67 15.05
N ASP A 72 -12.36 -0.82 15.89
CA ASP A 72 -13.81 -0.62 15.98
C ASP A 72 -14.34 0.46 15.01
N SER A 73 -13.45 1.22 14.38
CA SER A 73 -13.76 2.16 13.29
C SER A 73 -12.68 2.17 12.22
N ALA A 74 -12.99 2.73 11.05
CA ALA A 74 -12.06 2.76 9.92
C ALA A 74 -10.86 3.71 10.19
N GLU A 75 -11.07 4.77 10.95
CA GLU A 75 -10.05 5.78 11.27
C GLU A 75 -8.97 5.25 12.21
N LYS A 76 -9.33 4.34 13.13
CA LYS A 76 -8.40 3.78 14.12
C LYS A 76 -7.26 2.98 13.50
N ILE A 77 -7.38 2.52 12.25
CA ILE A 77 -6.27 1.83 11.58
C ILE A 77 -5.06 2.76 11.39
N PHE A 78 -5.28 4.08 11.35
CA PHE A 78 -4.23 5.08 11.16
C PHE A 78 -3.52 5.48 12.46
N GLU A 79 -4.08 5.15 13.62
CA GLU A 79 -3.51 5.52 14.91
C GLU A 79 -2.23 4.72 15.18
N THR A 80 -1.13 5.42 15.48
CA THR A 80 0.10 4.78 15.97
C THR A 80 -0.12 4.41 17.42
N THR A 81 -0.32 3.13 17.71
CA THR A 81 -0.20 2.58 19.08
C THR A 81 1.17 2.90 19.64
#